data_AF-A0A528W6Y6-F1
#
_entry.id   AF-A0A528W6Y6-F1
#
_cell.length_a   1.000
_cell.length_b   1.000
_cell.length_c   1.000
_cell.angle_alpha   90.00
_cell.angle_beta   90.00
_cell.angle_gamma   90.00
#
_symmetry.space_group_name_H-M   'P 1'
#
loop_
_entity.id
_entity.type
_entity.pdbx_description
1 polymer ?
#
loop_
_entity_poly.entity_id
_entity_poly.type
_entity_poly.pdbx_seq_one_letter_code
_entity_poly.pdbx_strand_id
1 'polypeptide(L)'
;GRDGAPNNVTVFRGGEAHVPPHLSKEQDIALKAGDRVRVGTPGGGGYGDPRERDPKQVAEDVRLGYYTPEQAREMFGFAPA
;
A
#
# COMPACT_ATOMS: atom_id res chain seq x y z
N GLY A 1 15.48 -0.92 -6.94
CA GLY A 1 14.12 -1.08 -6.41
C GLY A 1 13.40 0.23 -6.62
N ARG A 2 12.39 0.54 -5.81
CA ARG A 2 11.67 1.83 -5.85
C ARG A 2 11.48 2.36 -4.43
N ASP A 3 11.18 3.64 -4.31
CA ASP A 3 10.88 4.27 -3.03
C ASP A 3 9.66 3.61 -2.37
N GLY A 4 9.68 3.57 -1.03
CA GLY A 4 8.57 3.07 -0.24
C GLY A 4 7.36 3.98 -0.34
N ALA A 5 6.16 3.41 -0.25
CA ALA A 5 4.94 4.20 -0.20
C ALA A 5 4.91 5.04 1.10
N PRO A 6 4.62 6.36 1.01
CA PRO A 6 4.46 7.18 2.20
C PRO A 6 3.20 6.77 2.97
N ASN A 7 3.11 7.22 4.22
CA ASN A 7 1.88 7.10 5.00
C ASN A 7 0.74 7.83 4.28
N ASN A 8 -0.48 7.31 4.39
CA ASN A 8 -1.68 8.03 4.01
C ASN A 8 -2.74 7.93 5.10
N VAL A 9 -3.47 9.04 5.30
CA VAL A 9 -4.60 9.09 6.20
C VAL A 9 -5.75 9.77 5.46
N THR A 10 -6.93 9.19 5.56
CA THR A 10 -8.16 9.81 5.07
C THR A 10 -9.22 9.70 6.15
N VAL A 11 -9.82 10.84 6.50
CA VAL A 11 -10.89 10.91 7.47
C VAL A 11 -12.18 11.24 6.74
N PHE A 12 -13.19 10.41 6.98
CA PHE A 12 -14.53 10.54 6.42
C PHE A 12 -15.47 11.03 7.51
N ARG A 13 -15.97 12.27 7.39
CA ARG A 13 -16.95 12.86 8.32
C ARG A 13 -18.24 13.16 7.59
N GLY A 14 -19.36 12.59 8.04
CA GLY A 14 -20.66 12.76 7.35
C GLY A 14 -20.64 12.31 5.88
N GLY A 15 -19.75 11.38 5.53
CA GLY A 15 -19.54 10.91 4.14
C GLY A 15 -18.51 11.71 3.34
N GLU A 16 -18.05 12.86 3.82
CA GLU A 16 -17.04 13.68 3.14
C GLU A 16 -15.62 13.28 3.52
N ALA A 17 -14.77 13.09 2.52
CA ALA A 17 -13.37 12.72 2.70
C ALA A 17 -12.47 13.96 2.81
N HIS A 18 -11.58 13.98 3.81
CA HIS A 18 -10.45 14.90 3.83
C HIS A 18 -9.14 14.17 4.12
N VAL A 19 -8.07 14.69 3.55
CA VAL A 19 -6.69 14.24 3.77
C VAL A 19 -5.98 15.35 4.56
N PRO A 20 -5.37 15.04 5.71
CA PRO A 20 -4.62 16.03 6.47
C PRO A 20 -3.44 16.57 5.66
N PRO A 21 -3.07 17.87 5.79
CA PRO A 21 -1.87 18.41 5.16
C PRO A 21 -0.59 17.66 5.58
N HIS A 22 -0.54 17.22 6.84
CA HIS A 22 0.50 16.34 7.35
C HIS A 22 0.05 14.88 7.21
N LEU A 23 0.52 14.21 6.15
CA LEU A 23 0.13 12.84 5.74
C LEU A 23 0.31 11.73 6.80
N SER A 24 0.88 12.05 7.96
CA SER A 24 1.09 11.10 9.05
C SER A 24 0.52 11.52 10.40
N LYS A 25 0.00 12.76 10.55
CA LYS A 25 -0.42 13.29 11.85
C LYS A 25 -1.51 14.35 11.71
N GLU A 26 -2.60 14.15 12.43
CA GLU A 26 -3.59 15.17 12.79
C GLU A 26 -4.22 14.74 14.11
N GLN A 27 -4.69 15.70 14.91
CA GLN A 27 -5.15 15.47 16.28
C GLN A 27 -6.49 16.15 16.53
N ASP A 28 -7.14 15.78 17.64
CA ASP A 28 -8.38 16.40 18.12
C ASP A 28 -9.54 16.39 17.10
N ILE A 29 -9.54 15.38 16.23
CA ILE A 29 -10.60 15.21 15.22
C ILE A 29 -11.86 14.66 15.90
N ALA A 30 -12.87 15.51 16.05
CA ALA A 30 -14.18 15.09 16.53
C ALA A 30 -14.85 14.15 15.51
N LEU A 31 -15.12 12.92 15.95
CA LEU A 31 -15.84 11.90 15.19
C LEU A 31 -17.22 11.66 15.79
N LYS A 32 -18.19 11.32 14.94
CA LYS A 32 -19.52 10.87 15.31
C LYS A 32 -19.72 9.41 14.88
N ALA A 33 -20.77 8.78 15.39
CA ALA A 33 -21.13 7.43 14.95
C ALA A 33 -21.34 7.40 13.43
N GLY A 34 -20.66 6.47 12.75
CA GLY A 34 -20.68 6.34 11.29
C GLY A 34 -19.51 7.01 10.56
N ASP A 35 -18.78 7.92 11.22
CA ASP A 35 -17.53 8.47 10.66
C ASP A 35 -16.44 7.40 10.60
N ARG A 36 -15.46 7.57 9.70
CA ARG A 36 -14.38 6.60 9.48
C ARG A 36 -13.02 7.27 9.39
N VAL A 37 -12.01 6.62 9.94
CA VAL A 37 -10.60 6.95 9.69
C VAL A 37 -9.98 5.78 8.95
N ARG A 38 -9.41 6.04 7.77
CA ARG A 38 -8.62 5.07 7.02
C ARG A 38 -7.15 5.46 7.15
N VAL A 39 -6.36 4.57 7.72
CA VAL A 39 -4.91 4.71 7.83
C VAL A 39 -4.25 3.68 6.93
N GLY A 40 -3.43 4.14 6.00
CA GLY A 40 -2.53 3.31 5.21
C GLY A 40 -1.11 3.47 5.74
N THR A 41 -0.65 2.48 6.50
CA THR A 41 0.71 2.47 7.04
C THR A 41 1.75 2.51 5.91
N PRO A 42 2.87 3.23 6.10
CA PRO A 42 3.90 3.32 5.07
C PRO A 42 4.49 1.95 4.74
N GLY A 43 4.95 1.80 3.50
CA GLY A 43 5.66 0.61 3.03
C GLY A 43 7.18 0.83 3.03
N GLY A 44 7.94 -0.26 3.05
CA GLY A 44 9.38 -0.23 2.80
C GLY A 44 9.70 0.03 1.32
N GLY A 45 10.85 0.63 1.05
CA GLY A 45 11.41 0.72 -0.30
C GLY A 45 11.99 -0.61 -0.77
N GLY A 46 12.05 -0.81 -2.08
CA GLY A 46 12.68 -1.98 -2.69
C GLY A 46 14.18 -1.77 -2.98
N TYR A 47 14.94 -2.85 -3.03
CA TYR A 47 16.37 -2.87 -3.36
C TYR A 47 16.64 -3.70 -4.63
N GLY A 48 17.66 -3.33 -5.43
CA GLY A 48 18.07 -4.09 -6.64
C GLY A 48 17.09 -4.04 -7.82
N ASP A 49 17.38 -4.73 -8.92
CA ASP A 49 16.42 -4.88 -10.03
C ASP A 49 15.33 -5.89 -9.63
N PRO A 50 14.04 -5.51 -9.61
CA PRO A 50 12.95 -6.44 -9.32
C PRO A 50 12.94 -7.68 -10.22
N ARG A 51 13.42 -7.60 -11.47
CA ARG A 51 13.47 -8.74 -12.40
C ARG A 51 14.52 -9.79 -12.04
N GLU A 52 15.44 -9.48 -11.14
CA GLU A 52 16.43 -10.43 -10.62
C GLU A 52 15.92 -11.20 -9.39
N ARG A 53 14.72 -10.89 -8.86
CA ARG A 53 14.11 -11.60 -7.73
C ARG A 53 13.78 -13.04 -8.12
N ASP A 54 14.10 -14.00 -7.25
CA ASP A 54 13.80 -15.42 -7.45
C ASP A 54 12.30 -15.64 -7.80
N PRO A 55 11.98 -16.22 -8.97
CA PRO A 55 10.59 -16.47 -9.38
C PRO A 55 9.77 -17.26 -8.37
N LYS A 56 10.38 -18.14 -7.57
CA LYS A 56 9.67 -18.90 -6.53
C LYS A 56 9.22 -18.01 -5.38
N GLN A 57 10.04 -17.02 -5.00
CA GLN A 57 9.66 -16.03 -3.99
C GLN A 57 8.56 -15.12 -4.50
N VAL A 58 8.58 -14.74 -5.79
CA VAL A 58 7.50 -13.95 -6.39
C VAL A 58 6.19 -14.73 -6.43
N ALA A 59 6.22 -16.02 -6.77
CA ALA A 59 5.04 -16.89 -6.71
C ALA A 59 4.46 -16.96 -5.29
N GLU A 60 5.33 -17.04 -4.28
CA GLU A 60 4.92 -17.02 -2.87
C GLU A 60 4.29 -15.68 -2.48
N ASP A 61 4.88 -14.55 -2.89
CA ASP A 61 4.32 -13.21 -2.64
C ASP A 61 2.91 -13.06 -3.26
N VAL A 62 2.69 -13.64 -4.45
CA VAL A 62 1.35 -13.70 -5.08
C VAL A 62 0.40 -14.61 -4.31
N ARG A 63 0.86 -15.79 -3.87
CA ARG A 63 0.06 -16.73 -3.06
C ARG A 63 -0.37 -16.11 -1.73
N LEU A 64 0.49 -15.28 -1.13
CA LEU A 64 0.21 -14.52 0.09
C LEU A 64 -0.69 -13.29 -0.16
N GLY A 65 -0.95 -12.94 -1.41
CA GLY A 65 -1.78 -11.79 -1.79
C GLY A 65 -1.08 -10.45 -1.65
N TYR A 66 0.25 -10.41 -1.55
CA TYR A 66 1.02 -9.17 -1.54
C TYR A 66 1.01 -8.47 -2.91
N TYR A 67 0.92 -9.28 -3.98
CA TYR A 67 0.74 -8.81 -5.35
C TYR A 67 -0.34 -9.62 -6.05
N THR A 68 -1.09 -8.99 -6.95
CA THR A 68 -1.86 -9.75 -7.94
C THR A 68 -0.93 -10.39 -8.98
N PRO A 69 -1.37 -11.42 -9.72
CA PRO A 69 -0.58 -11.99 -10.82
C PRO A 69 -0.17 -10.95 -11.86
N GLU A 70 -1.05 -9.99 -12.17
CA GLU A 70 -0.80 -8.92 -13.14
C GLU A 70 0.29 -7.96 -12.64
N GLN A 71 0.20 -7.57 -11.36
CA GLN A 71 1.22 -6.74 -10.70
C GLN A 71 2.57 -7.44 -10.67
N ALA A 72 2.58 -8.74 -10.36
CA ALA A 72 3.80 -9.52 -10.31
C ALA A 72 4.45 -9.66 -11.70
N ARG A 73 3.63 -9.82 -12.75
CA ARG A 73 4.11 -9.84 -14.14
C ARG A 73 4.75 -8.53 -14.54
N GLU A 74 4.08 -7.40 -14.25
CA GLU A 74 4.58 -6.07 -14.61
C GLU A 74 5.89 -5.72 -13.87
N MET A 75 5.95 -6.00 -12.57
CA MET A 75 7.08 -5.60 -11.72
C MET A 75 8.25 -6.56 -11.79
N PHE A 76 8.00 -7.87 -11.72
CA PHE A 76 9.05 -8.89 -11.57
C PHE A 76 9.26 -9.73 -12.84
N GLY A 77 8.45 -9.54 -13.89
CA GLY A 77 8.48 -10.43 -15.06
C GLY A 77 7.90 -11.81 -14.78
N PHE A 78 7.08 -11.95 -13.74
CA PHE A 78 6.47 -13.22 -13.33
C PHE A 78 5.53 -13.79 -14.40
N ALA A 79 5.69 -15.08 -14.71
CA ALA A 79 4.77 -15.86 -15.51
C ALA A 79 4.29 -17.06 -14.66
N PRO A 80 2.97 -17.21 -14.42
CA PRO A 80 2.46 -18.41 -13.77
C PRO A 80 2.78 -19.63 -14.64
N ALA A 81 3.19 -20.71 -13.99
CA ALA A 81 3.42 -22.01 -14.63
C ALA A 81 2.11 -22.67 -15.06
#